data_AF-A0AAV9IXP4-F1
#
_entry.id   AF-A0AAV9IXP4-F1
#
_cell.length_a   1.000
_cell.length_b   1.000
_cell.length_c   1.000
_cell.angle_alpha   90.00
_cell.angle_beta   90.00
_cell.angle_gamma   90.00
#
_symmetry.space_group_name_H-M   'P 1'
#
loop_
_entity.id
_entity.type
_entity.pdbx_description
1 polymer ?
#
loop_
_entity_poly.entity_id
_entity_poly.type
_entity_poly.pdbx_seq_one_letter_code
_entity_poly.pdbx_strand_id
1 'polypeptide(L)'
;MPAGKALEYNLGRQRYLFVYNLGLCAGWTFICASILFVIGQSAVAAAGATADRAWLTAARTLGQWTLIPPPLRRWLCPEWTDWADPWERLAWQVTFRAVQCFQTAALLELLHAALVWVRASVLVTGMQIASRVFVVWFMLTPFARELSADGYTTLVLTWSLTETVRYAYFAVQTYAAMWMPNVRGGGSAAAVPHWLSWLRYSTFVVLYPLGVSCEMWSVWCALPLIRRSGFLRVRMPNAWNVAFDLEWLCYAVLCGYPPGLWRMYTHMLRQRTRHLGARRQREVLNEAASKTRGASTEASKAKRA
;
A
#
# COMPACT_ATOMS: atom_id res chain seq x y z
N MET A 1 20.20 -24.39 18.85
CA MET A 1 20.31 -23.04 19.44
C MET A 1 19.69 -23.09 20.83
N PRO A 2 20.35 -22.59 21.89
CA PRO A 2 19.74 -22.55 23.23
C PRO A 2 18.50 -21.64 23.21
N ALA A 3 17.43 -22.07 23.87
CA ALA A 3 16.09 -21.47 23.78
C ALA A 3 16.04 -19.96 24.07
N GLY A 4 16.92 -19.44 24.94
CA GLY A 4 17.03 -18.01 25.24
C GLY A 4 17.51 -17.17 24.04
N LYS A 5 18.51 -17.62 23.29
CA LYS A 5 19.01 -16.92 22.10
C LYS A 5 17.99 -16.90 20.97
N ALA A 6 17.17 -17.96 20.86
CA ALA A 6 16.07 -18.01 19.89
C ALA A 6 14.93 -17.03 20.24
N LEU A 7 14.67 -16.79 21.53
CA LEU A 7 13.66 -15.82 21.98
C LEU A 7 14.11 -14.38 21.74
N GLU A 8 15.35 -14.03 22.09
CA GLU A 8 15.92 -12.69 21.86
C GLU A 8 16.01 -12.35 20.37
N TYR A 9 16.43 -13.31 19.54
CA TYR A 9 16.49 -13.15 18.09
C TYR A 9 15.10 -12.90 17.48
N ASN A 10 14.06 -13.57 17.98
CA ASN A 10 12.68 -13.33 17.57
C ASN A 10 12.19 -11.93 18.00
N LEU A 11 12.56 -11.46 19.19
CA LEU A 11 12.15 -10.14 19.69
C LEU A 11 12.79 -8.99 18.89
N GLY A 12 14.08 -9.10 18.56
CA GLY A 12 14.78 -8.11 17.72
C GLY A 12 14.15 -7.97 16.34
N ARG A 13 13.77 -9.09 15.72
CA ARG A 13 13.03 -9.12 14.44
C ARG A 13 11.66 -8.44 14.55
N GLN A 14 10.90 -8.73 15.60
CA GLN A 14 9.58 -8.10 15.81
C GLN A 14 9.68 -6.59 16.03
N ARG A 15 10.69 -6.12 16.77
CA ARG A 15 10.95 -4.68 16.95
C ARG A 15 11.26 -4.00 15.62
N TYR A 16 12.15 -4.58 14.83
CA TYR A 16 12.47 -4.07 13.50
C TYR A 16 11.23 -4.00 12.60
N LEU A 17 10.43 -5.07 12.53
CA LEU A 17 9.20 -5.10 11.73
C LEU A 17 8.18 -4.07 12.21
N PHE A 18 8.08 -3.85 13.53
CA PHE A 18 7.22 -2.81 14.08
C PHE A 18 7.65 -1.41 13.63
N VAL A 19 8.94 -1.06 13.78
CA VAL A 19 9.46 0.25 13.33
C VAL A 19 9.30 0.42 11.83
N TYR A 20 9.60 -0.63 11.04
CA TYR A 20 9.42 -0.63 9.60
C TYR A 20 7.97 -0.36 9.18
N ASN A 21 7.01 -1.10 9.74
CA ASN A 21 5.59 -0.91 9.46
C ASN A 21 5.08 0.45 9.91
N LEU A 22 5.54 0.95 11.07
CA LEU A 22 5.17 2.26 11.57
C LEU A 22 5.69 3.38 10.67
N GLY A 23 6.95 3.29 10.22
CA GLY A 23 7.55 4.24 9.28
C GLY A 23 6.81 4.28 7.95
N LEU A 24 6.45 3.11 7.39
CA LEU A 24 5.65 3.04 6.17
C LEU A 24 4.23 3.56 6.39
N CYS A 25 3.60 3.25 7.52
CA CYS A 25 2.29 3.80 7.87
C CYS A 25 2.31 5.33 7.93
N ALA A 26 3.33 5.93 8.57
CA ALA A 26 3.49 7.37 8.66
C ALA A 26 3.73 7.99 7.27
N GLY A 27 4.57 7.36 6.45
CA GLY A 27 4.86 7.79 5.09
C GLY A 27 3.64 7.81 4.19
N TRP A 28 2.86 6.72 4.17
CA TRP A 28 1.64 6.63 3.38
C TRP A 28 0.52 7.53 3.91
N THR A 29 0.43 7.73 5.24
CA THR A 29 -0.47 8.74 5.83
C THR A 29 -0.10 10.14 5.37
N PHE A 30 1.18 10.49 5.35
CA PHE A 30 1.65 11.79 4.86
C PHE A 30 1.30 12.01 3.38
N ILE A 31 1.48 11.00 2.53
CA ILE A 31 1.06 11.05 1.12
C ILE A 31 -0.46 11.26 1.02
N CYS A 32 -1.23 10.49 1.79
CA CYS A 32 -2.70 10.56 1.79
C CYS A 32 -3.20 11.95 2.24
N ALA A 33 -2.63 12.50 3.32
CA ALA A 33 -2.97 13.82 3.80
C ALA A 33 -2.59 14.90 2.79
N SER A 34 -1.41 14.76 2.15
CA SER A 34 -0.94 15.71 1.15
C SER A 34 -1.83 15.75 -0.09
N ILE A 35 -2.22 14.58 -0.63
CA ILE A 35 -3.08 14.53 -1.82
C ILE A 35 -4.49 15.04 -1.52
N LEU A 36 -5.07 14.70 -0.36
CA LEU A 36 -6.36 15.21 0.07
C LEU A 36 -6.33 16.72 0.30
N PHE A 37 -5.24 17.25 0.86
CA PHE A 37 -5.07 18.68 1.02
C PHE A 37 -5.00 19.39 -0.34
N VAL A 38 -4.26 18.85 -1.32
CA VAL A 38 -4.21 19.42 -2.68
C VAL A 38 -5.59 19.43 -3.34
N ILE A 39 -6.34 18.33 -3.24
CA ILE A 39 -7.72 18.24 -3.76
C ILE A 39 -8.64 19.24 -3.04
N GLY A 40 -8.50 19.40 -1.72
CA GLY A 40 -9.25 20.39 -0.96
C GLY A 40 -8.94 21.82 -1.43
N GLN A 41 -7.65 22.14 -1.63
CA GLN A 41 -7.24 23.47 -2.09
C GLN A 41 -7.66 23.75 -3.54
N SER A 42 -7.71 22.74 -4.43
CA SER A 42 -8.25 22.94 -5.78
C SER A 42 -9.75 23.24 -5.75
N ALA A 43 -10.52 22.59 -4.87
CA ALA A 43 -11.92 22.91 -4.65
C ALA A 43 -12.14 24.32 -4.07
N VAL A 44 -11.31 24.73 -3.10
CA VAL A 44 -11.33 26.09 -2.52
C VAL A 44 -10.98 27.16 -3.56
N ALA A 45 -9.97 26.89 -4.40
CA ALA A 45 -9.59 27.80 -5.49
C ALA A 45 -10.70 27.92 -6.54
N ALA A 46 -11.37 26.82 -6.88
CA ALA A 46 -12.54 26.84 -7.77
C ALA A 46 -13.72 27.63 -7.18
N ALA A 47 -13.83 27.69 -5.85
CA ALA A 47 -14.81 28.50 -5.13
C ALA A 47 -14.41 29.98 -4.95
N GLY A 48 -13.26 30.42 -5.51
CA GLY A 48 -12.82 31.82 -5.48
C GLY A 48 -12.19 32.28 -4.16
N ALA A 49 -11.90 31.37 -3.23
CA ALA A 49 -11.29 31.69 -1.94
C ALA A 49 -9.75 31.55 -1.98
N THR A 50 -9.06 32.26 -1.08
CA THR A 50 -7.60 32.21 -0.95
C THR A 50 -7.15 30.87 -0.35
N ALA A 51 -6.40 30.11 -1.14
CA ALA A 51 -5.83 28.83 -0.73
C ALA A 51 -4.77 29.01 0.36
N ASP A 52 -4.85 28.24 1.45
CA ASP A 52 -3.78 28.14 2.44
C ASP A 52 -2.64 27.29 1.86
N ARG A 53 -1.47 27.92 1.69
CA ARG A 53 -0.31 27.32 1.02
C ARG A 53 0.81 26.92 1.98
N ALA A 54 0.69 27.15 3.29
CA ALA A 54 1.77 26.90 4.24
C ALA A 54 2.12 25.40 4.38
N TRP A 55 1.11 24.53 4.45
CA TRP A 55 1.32 23.08 4.44
C TRP A 55 1.92 22.60 3.11
N LEU A 56 1.49 23.17 1.99
CA LEU A 56 1.97 22.79 0.65
C LEU A 56 3.43 23.18 0.44
N THR A 57 3.85 24.36 0.93
CA THR A 57 5.25 24.76 0.88
C THR A 57 6.11 23.87 1.76
N ALA A 58 5.66 23.54 2.98
CA ALA A 58 6.36 22.61 3.86
C ALA A 58 6.43 21.17 3.29
N ALA A 59 5.34 20.66 2.72
CA ALA A 59 5.31 19.33 2.12
C ALA A 59 6.20 19.27 0.85
N ARG A 60 6.25 20.36 0.07
CA ARG A 60 7.20 20.50 -1.04
C ARG A 60 8.65 20.47 -0.56
N THR A 61 8.99 21.18 0.51
CA THR A 61 10.37 21.25 1.03
C THR A 61 10.81 19.94 1.67
N LEU A 62 9.93 19.26 2.41
CA LEU A 62 10.19 17.91 2.95
C LEU A 62 10.41 16.89 1.83
N GLY A 63 9.76 17.07 0.69
CA GLY A 63 9.97 16.27 -0.52
C GLY A 63 11.21 16.66 -1.35
N GLN A 64 11.99 17.68 -0.96
CA GLN A 64 13.23 18.01 -1.66
C GLN A 64 14.34 17.06 -1.23
N TRP A 65 14.70 16.11 -2.11
CA TRP A 65 15.91 15.28 -1.94
C TRP A 65 17.15 16.14 -2.22
N THR A 66 17.36 17.17 -1.41
CA THR A 66 18.51 18.09 -1.50
C THR A 66 19.84 17.35 -1.30
N LEU A 67 19.79 16.19 -0.66
CA LEU A 67 20.91 15.27 -0.43
C LEU A 67 21.31 14.47 -1.68
N ILE A 68 20.47 14.37 -2.71
CA ILE A 68 20.82 13.65 -3.96
C ILE A 68 21.55 14.59 -4.93
N PRO A 69 22.67 14.14 -5.53
CA PRO A 69 23.39 14.91 -6.54
C PRO A 69 22.48 15.35 -7.71
N PRO A 70 22.63 16.58 -8.23
CA PRO A 70 21.79 17.12 -9.30
C PRO A 70 21.57 16.21 -10.54
N PRO A 71 22.59 15.50 -11.08
CA PRO A 71 22.37 14.63 -12.25
C PRO A 71 21.46 13.45 -11.92
N LEU A 72 21.66 12.82 -10.76
CA LEU A 72 20.82 11.71 -10.30
C LEU A 72 19.40 12.20 -9.95
N ARG A 73 19.28 13.41 -9.37
CA ARG A 73 17.99 14.02 -9.04
C ARG A 73 17.13 14.29 -10.28
N ARG A 74 17.73 14.81 -11.36
CA ARG A 74 17.02 15.05 -12.63
C ARG A 74 16.55 13.77 -13.30
N TRP A 75 17.32 12.69 -13.16
CA TRP A 75 16.94 11.39 -13.72
C TRP A 75 15.86 10.69 -12.89
N LEU A 76 15.97 10.70 -11.56
CA LEU A 76 15.01 10.07 -10.65
C LEU A 76 13.67 10.83 -10.56
N CYS A 77 13.72 12.15 -10.76
CA CYS A 77 12.55 13.02 -10.69
C CYS A 77 12.67 14.11 -11.77
N PRO A 78 12.27 13.81 -13.01
CA PRO A 78 12.18 14.85 -14.04
C PRO A 78 11.22 15.92 -13.55
N GLU A 79 11.67 17.17 -13.54
CA GLU A 79 10.82 18.31 -13.22
C GLU A 79 9.95 18.61 -14.44
N TRP A 80 8.86 17.86 -14.58
CA TRP A 80 7.84 18.15 -15.57
C TRP A 80 7.21 19.51 -15.21
N THR A 81 7.48 20.53 -16.01
CA THR A 81 6.97 21.89 -15.80
C THR A 81 5.65 22.15 -16.50
N ASP A 82 5.35 21.36 -17.54
CA ASP A 82 4.30 21.67 -18.54
C ASP A 82 3.08 20.77 -18.35
N TRP A 83 2.46 20.84 -17.17
CA TRP A 83 1.21 20.15 -16.86
C TRP A 83 0.02 20.95 -17.39
N ALA A 84 -1.02 20.25 -17.86
CA ALA A 84 -2.26 20.88 -18.29
C ALA A 84 -2.91 21.66 -17.14
N ASP A 85 -3.00 21.03 -15.97
CA ASP A 85 -3.61 21.62 -14.78
C ASP A 85 -2.58 21.97 -13.69
N PRO A 86 -2.58 23.22 -13.17
CA PRO A 86 -1.65 23.65 -12.12
C PRO A 86 -1.77 22.86 -10.81
N TRP A 87 -2.97 22.34 -10.49
CA TRP A 87 -3.21 21.60 -9.25
C TRP A 87 -2.66 20.16 -9.35
N GLU A 88 -2.73 19.52 -10.52
CA GLU A 88 -2.13 18.20 -10.76
C GLU A 88 -0.61 18.26 -10.66
N ARG A 89 -0.02 19.32 -11.22
CA ARG A 89 1.41 19.61 -11.05
C ARG A 89 1.79 19.71 -9.58
N LEU A 90 0.98 20.38 -8.77
CA LEU A 90 1.21 20.51 -7.34
C LEU A 90 1.09 19.15 -6.64
N ALA A 91 0.06 18.35 -6.96
CA ALA A 91 -0.10 16.99 -6.45
C ALA A 91 1.15 16.15 -6.72
N TRP A 92 1.64 16.14 -7.96
CA TRP A 92 2.87 15.47 -8.36
C TRP A 92 4.07 15.92 -7.54
N GLN A 93 4.33 17.23 -7.48
CA GLN A 93 5.50 17.80 -6.80
C GLN A 93 5.56 17.44 -5.31
N VAL A 94 4.41 17.35 -4.65
CA VAL A 94 4.33 17.03 -3.21
C VAL A 94 4.40 15.52 -2.96
N THR A 95 3.75 14.71 -3.80
CA THR A 95 3.51 13.29 -3.47
C THR A 95 4.46 12.32 -4.15
N PHE A 96 4.88 12.59 -5.40
CA PHE A 96 5.50 11.58 -6.25
C PHE A 96 6.80 11.01 -5.65
N ARG A 97 7.63 11.89 -5.10
CA ARG A 97 8.89 11.51 -4.47
C ARG A 97 8.71 10.60 -3.26
N ALA A 98 7.72 10.91 -2.42
CA ALA A 98 7.38 10.07 -1.28
C ALA A 98 6.85 8.72 -1.77
N VAL A 99 6.01 8.70 -2.82
CA VAL A 99 5.53 7.46 -3.45
C VAL A 99 6.70 6.63 -3.96
N GLN A 100 7.67 7.21 -4.68
CA GLN A 100 8.88 6.51 -5.14
C GLN A 100 9.66 5.88 -3.98
N CYS A 101 9.90 6.64 -2.90
CA CYS A 101 10.57 6.14 -1.69
C CYS A 101 9.86 4.93 -1.10
N PHE A 102 8.59 5.12 -0.70
CA PHE A 102 7.87 4.11 0.08
C PHE A 102 7.47 2.91 -0.76
N GLN A 103 7.22 3.10 -2.07
CA GLN A 103 6.98 1.99 -2.98
C GLN A 103 8.25 1.16 -3.22
N THR A 104 9.42 1.79 -3.27
CA THR A 104 10.71 1.08 -3.37
C THR A 104 11.06 0.39 -2.05
N ALA A 105 10.77 1.02 -0.91
CA ALA A 105 10.94 0.42 0.41
C ALA A 105 10.07 -0.83 0.61
N ALA A 106 8.97 -0.98 -0.15
CA ALA A 106 8.16 -2.19 -0.15
C ALA A 106 8.92 -3.42 -0.69
N LEU A 107 10.01 -3.26 -1.46
CA LEU A 107 10.88 -4.37 -1.85
C LEU A 107 11.49 -5.09 -0.63
N LEU A 108 11.66 -4.38 0.49
CA LEU A 108 12.08 -5.01 1.74
C LEU A 108 11.05 -6.02 2.25
N GLU A 109 9.76 -5.84 1.97
CA GLU A 109 8.74 -6.86 2.32
C GLU A 109 8.93 -8.15 1.55
N LEU A 110 9.34 -8.05 0.27
CA LEU A 110 9.68 -9.23 -0.52
C LEU A 110 10.88 -9.96 0.09
N LEU A 111 11.88 -9.22 0.58
CA LEU A 111 13.00 -9.79 1.32
C LEU A 111 12.55 -10.42 2.64
N HIS A 112 11.67 -9.76 3.40
CA HIS A 112 11.13 -10.31 4.66
C HIS A 112 10.32 -11.58 4.42
N ALA A 113 9.56 -11.66 3.33
CA ALA A 113 8.86 -12.88 2.92
C ALA A 113 9.85 -13.97 2.50
N ALA A 114 10.86 -13.64 1.70
CA ALA A 114 11.88 -14.59 1.22
C ALA A 114 12.73 -15.15 2.37
N LEU A 115 13.04 -14.33 3.37
CA LEU A 115 13.77 -14.74 4.58
C LEU A 115 12.87 -15.42 5.63
N VAL A 116 11.58 -15.62 5.34
CA VAL A 116 10.58 -16.21 6.25
C VAL A 116 10.49 -15.44 7.58
N TRP A 117 10.67 -14.12 7.53
CA TRP A 117 10.44 -13.23 8.67
C TRP A 117 8.94 -12.98 8.86
N VAL A 118 8.18 -13.04 7.76
CA VAL A 118 6.73 -12.90 7.73
C VAL A 118 6.13 -14.10 7.00
N ARG A 119 4.98 -14.58 7.48
CA ARG A 119 4.23 -15.67 6.83
C ARG A 119 3.47 -15.13 5.62
N ALA A 120 4.17 -14.92 4.51
CA ALA A 120 3.61 -14.47 3.24
C ALA A 120 4.16 -15.31 2.07
N SER A 121 3.37 -15.44 1.00
CA SER A 121 3.83 -16.12 -0.21
C SER A 121 4.74 -15.17 -0.99
N VAL A 122 6.01 -15.55 -1.14
CA VAL A 122 7.04 -14.77 -1.86
C VAL A 122 6.57 -14.43 -3.28
N LEU A 123 5.95 -15.39 -3.98
CA LEU A 123 5.47 -15.18 -5.34
C LEU A 123 4.35 -14.13 -5.40
N VAL A 124 3.37 -14.23 -4.50
CA VAL A 124 2.22 -13.31 -4.48
C VAL A 124 2.65 -11.91 -4.05
N THR A 125 3.45 -11.80 -2.99
CA THR A 125 4.02 -10.54 -2.51
C THR A 125 4.91 -9.91 -3.58
N GLY A 126 5.73 -10.72 -4.25
CA GLY A 126 6.60 -10.28 -5.34
C GLY A 126 5.82 -9.73 -6.52
N MET A 127 4.78 -10.43 -6.99
CA MET A 127 3.92 -9.93 -8.07
C MET A 127 3.26 -8.60 -7.71
N GLN A 128 2.71 -8.48 -6.50
CA GLN A 128 2.05 -7.25 -6.04
C GLN A 128 3.01 -6.06 -5.99
N ILE A 129 4.21 -6.24 -5.43
CA ILE A 129 5.20 -5.17 -5.33
C ILE A 129 5.79 -4.84 -6.70
N ALA A 130 6.13 -5.86 -7.50
CA ALA A 130 6.70 -5.68 -8.83
C ALA A 130 5.75 -4.90 -9.76
N SER A 131 4.45 -5.19 -9.72
CA SER A 131 3.43 -4.46 -10.50
C SER A 131 3.47 -2.95 -10.22
N ARG A 132 3.53 -2.57 -8.95
CA ARG A 132 3.52 -1.16 -8.55
C ARG A 132 4.86 -0.47 -8.76
N VAL A 133 5.97 -1.15 -8.47
CA VAL A 133 7.32 -0.67 -8.77
C VAL A 133 7.45 -0.44 -10.28
N PHE A 134 6.90 -1.34 -11.10
CA PHE A 134 6.86 -1.19 -12.54
C PHE A 134 6.13 0.10 -12.95
N VAL A 135 4.91 0.33 -12.44
CA VAL A 135 4.16 1.54 -12.73
C VAL A 135 4.90 2.80 -12.27
N VAL A 136 5.45 2.83 -11.05
CA VAL A 136 6.17 4.01 -10.53
C VAL A 136 7.40 4.34 -11.36
N TRP A 137 8.26 3.36 -11.63
CA TRP A 137 9.57 3.60 -12.22
C TRP A 137 9.54 3.63 -13.75
N PHE A 138 8.71 2.82 -14.40
CA PHE A 138 8.70 2.68 -15.86
C PHE A 138 7.54 3.39 -16.54
N MET A 139 6.48 3.76 -15.80
CA MET A 139 5.36 4.55 -16.36
C MET A 139 5.39 5.98 -15.82
N LEU A 140 5.22 6.15 -14.50
CA LEU A 140 5.06 7.46 -13.90
C LEU A 140 6.34 8.31 -14.02
N THR A 141 7.52 7.76 -13.69
CA THR A 141 8.79 8.53 -13.73
C THR A 141 9.06 9.13 -15.13
N PRO A 142 9.06 8.33 -16.23
CA PRO A 142 9.34 8.84 -17.58
C PRO A 142 8.15 9.52 -18.28
N PHE A 143 6.90 9.24 -17.91
CA PHE A 143 5.73 9.68 -18.69
C PHE A 143 4.67 10.44 -17.86
N ALA A 144 5.01 10.90 -16.65
CA ALA A 144 4.14 11.57 -15.68
C ALA A 144 3.11 12.54 -16.30
N ARG A 145 3.59 13.39 -17.22
CA ARG A 145 2.81 14.46 -17.86
C ARG A 145 1.58 13.94 -18.59
N GLU A 146 1.72 12.85 -19.33
CA GLU A 146 0.69 12.36 -20.24
C GLU A 146 -0.28 11.40 -19.52
N LEU A 147 -0.01 11.15 -18.23
CA LEU A 147 -0.80 10.36 -17.30
C LEU A 147 -1.74 11.26 -16.46
N SER A 148 -1.74 12.56 -16.74
CA SER A 148 -2.25 13.58 -15.82
C SER A 148 -3.77 13.65 -15.75
N ALA A 149 -4.51 13.29 -16.81
CA ALA A 149 -5.98 13.37 -16.87
C ALA A 149 -6.69 12.48 -15.82
N ASP A 150 -6.69 12.92 -14.56
CA ASP A 150 -7.19 12.27 -13.33
C ASP A 150 -6.54 10.96 -12.89
N GLY A 151 -5.81 10.28 -13.79
CA GLY A 151 -5.22 8.97 -13.55
C GLY A 151 -4.22 8.95 -12.38
N TYR A 152 -3.28 9.89 -12.36
CA TYR A 152 -2.26 9.97 -11.32
C TYR A 152 -2.83 10.26 -9.93
N THR A 153 -3.70 11.27 -9.80
CA THR A 153 -4.28 11.68 -8.52
C THR A 153 -5.12 10.56 -7.92
N THR A 154 -5.96 9.91 -8.74
CA THR A 154 -6.80 8.80 -8.31
C THR A 154 -5.96 7.59 -7.92
N LEU A 155 -4.89 7.29 -8.68
CA LEU A 155 -3.93 6.23 -8.36
C LEU A 155 -3.29 6.46 -7.00
N VAL A 156 -2.70 7.64 -6.78
CA VAL A 156 -1.99 7.97 -5.54
C VAL A 156 -2.93 7.97 -4.35
N LEU A 157 -4.13 8.56 -4.47
CA LEU A 157 -5.12 8.54 -3.40
C LEU A 157 -5.54 7.11 -3.03
N THR A 158 -5.79 6.28 -4.04
CA THR A 158 -6.19 4.88 -3.84
C THR A 158 -5.08 4.08 -3.18
N TRP A 159 -3.84 4.21 -3.67
CA TRP A 159 -2.68 3.57 -3.08
C TRP A 159 -2.42 4.06 -1.66
N SER A 160 -2.43 5.37 -1.41
CA SER A 160 -2.15 5.91 -0.07
C SER A 160 -3.18 5.46 0.96
N LEU A 161 -4.46 5.42 0.59
CA LEU A 161 -5.52 4.96 1.48
C LEU A 161 -5.39 3.46 1.78
N THR A 162 -5.16 2.63 0.75
CA THR A 162 -5.00 1.18 0.94
C THR A 162 -3.76 0.84 1.77
N GLU A 163 -2.63 1.49 1.48
CA GLU A 163 -1.36 1.25 2.16
C GLU A 163 -1.37 1.73 3.61
N THR A 164 -1.96 2.91 3.88
CA THR A 164 -2.09 3.42 5.26
C THR A 164 -2.82 2.41 6.15
N VAL A 165 -3.95 1.88 5.68
CA VAL A 165 -4.73 0.87 6.42
C VAL A 165 -3.95 -0.44 6.57
N ARG A 166 -3.23 -0.87 5.53
CA ARG A 166 -2.43 -2.11 5.54
C ARG A 166 -1.31 -2.04 6.57
N TYR A 167 -0.52 -0.97 6.55
CA TYR A 167 0.61 -0.80 7.47
C TYR A 167 0.16 -0.51 8.89
N ALA A 168 -0.94 0.24 9.09
CA ALA A 168 -1.54 0.40 10.41
C ALA A 168 -1.93 -0.96 11.02
N TYR A 169 -2.57 -1.83 10.24
CA TYR A 169 -2.89 -3.18 10.67
C TYR A 169 -1.64 -3.99 11.00
N PHE A 170 -0.60 -3.94 10.17
CA PHE A 170 0.64 -4.68 10.41
C PHE A 170 1.43 -4.15 11.62
N ALA A 171 1.43 -2.85 11.86
CA ALA A 171 2.04 -2.24 13.04
C ALA A 171 1.34 -2.72 14.32
N VAL A 172 0.01 -2.71 14.37
CA VAL A 172 -0.74 -3.19 15.54
C VAL A 172 -0.55 -4.70 15.73
N GLN A 173 -0.55 -5.48 14.63
CA GLN A 173 -0.33 -6.91 14.69
C GLN A 173 1.07 -7.27 15.23
N THR A 174 2.12 -6.57 14.78
CA THR A 174 3.50 -6.79 15.25
C THR A 174 3.70 -6.29 16.68
N TYR A 175 3.11 -5.17 17.05
CA TYR A 175 3.08 -4.69 18.43
C TYR A 175 2.43 -5.71 19.38
N ALA A 176 1.25 -6.23 19.00
CA ALA A 176 0.56 -7.25 19.78
C ALA A 176 1.37 -8.55 19.91
N ALA A 177 2.06 -8.96 18.84
CA ALA A 177 2.94 -10.13 18.87
C ALA A 177 4.14 -9.94 19.82
N MET A 178 4.61 -8.71 20.00
CA MET A 178 5.70 -8.37 20.92
C MET A 178 5.26 -8.33 22.38
N TRP A 179 4.09 -7.76 22.68
CA TRP A 179 3.63 -7.54 24.06
C TRP A 179 2.79 -8.67 24.65
N MET A 180 2.18 -9.54 23.82
CA MET A 180 1.28 -10.61 24.28
C MET A 180 1.64 -12.00 23.71
N PRO A 181 2.83 -12.55 24.03
CA PRO A 181 3.30 -13.81 23.45
C PRO A 181 2.55 -15.07 23.95
N ASN A 182 1.89 -15.00 25.12
CA ASN A 182 1.28 -16.17 25.79
C ASN A 182 -0.25 -16.30 25.61
N VAL A 183 -0.87 -15.53 24.72
CA VAL A 183 -2.30 -15.70 24.40
C VAL A 183 -2.48 -16.93 23.49
N ARG A 184 -2.41 -18.12 24.11
CA ARG A 184 -2.77 -19.40 23.50
C ARG A 184 -4.29 -19.43 23.25
N GLY A 185 -4.70 -19.37 21.99
CA GLY A 185 -6.11 -19.59 21.58
C GLY A 185 -6.73 -18.52 20.67
N GLY A 186 -6.07 -17.37 20.51
CA GLY A 186 -6.47 -16.33 19.58
C GLY A 186 -5.27 -15.50 19.21
N GLY A 187 -4.53 -15.93 18.17
CA GLY A 187 -3.28 -15.29 17.74
C GLY A 187 -3.42 -13.79 17.49
N SER A 188 -2.29 -13.10 17.29
CA SER A 188 -2.12 -11.63 17.17
C SER A 188 -3.22 -10.82 16.45
N ALA A 189 -4.07 -11.46 15.65
CA ALA A 189 -5.34 -10.92 15.14
C ALA A 189 -6.41 -10.58 16.20
N ALA A 190 -6.43 -11.21 17.39
CA ALA A 190 -7.40 -10.91 18.45
C ALA A 190 -7.15 -9.55 19.12
N ALA A 191 -5.90 -9.11 19.15
CA ALA A 191 -5.47 -7.84 19.72
C ALA A 191 -5.69 -6.65 18.77
N VAL A 192 -5.95 -6.89 17.48
CA VAL A 192 -6.22 -5.81 16.53
C VAL A 192 -7.67 -5.30 16.74
N PRO A 193 -7.87 -3.97 16.89
CA PRO A 193 -9.19 -3.38 17.01
C PRO A 193 -10.13 -3.81 15.87
N HIS A 194 -11.41 -4.00 16.20
CA HIS A 194 -12.42 -4.48 15.25
C HIS A 194 -12.53 -3.54 14.04
N TRP A 195 -12.62 -2.23 14.29
CA TRP A 195 -12.73 -1.21 13.24
C TRP A 195 -11.57 -1.26 12.24
N LEU A 196 -10.33 -1.50 12.70
CA LEU A 196 -9.15 -1.53 11.82
C LEU A 196 -9.11 -2.80 10.98
N SER A 197 -9.51 -3.94 11.58
CA SER A 197 -9.67 -5.20 10.85
C SER A 197 -10.79 -5.09 9.81
N TRP A 198 -11.91 -4.48 10.17
CA TRP A 198 -13.04 -4.25 9.28
C TRP A 198 -12.64 -3.34 8.11
N LEU A 199 -11.94 -2.24 8.39
CA LEU A 199 -11.47 -1.30 7.39
C LEU A 199 -10.59 -2.03 6.37
N ARG A 200 -9.56 -2.75 6.83
CA ARG A 200 -8.68 -3.54 5.95
C ARG A 200 -9.42 -4.55 5.07
N TYR A 201 -10.42 -5.25 5.63
CA TYR A 201 -11.17 -6.28 4.91
C TYR A 201 -12.46 -5.76 4.24
N SER A 202 -12.69 -4.45 4.19
CA SER A 202 -13.86 -3.85 3.53
C SER A 202 -13.46 -2.80 2.50
N THR A 203 -12.46 -1.96 2.78
CA THR A 203 -12.01 -0.93 1.84
C THR A 203 -11.42 -1.51 0.55
N PHE A 204 -10.83 -2.72 0.62
CA PHE A 204 -10.29 -3.38 -0.56
C PHE A 204 -11.34 -3.66 -1.63
N VAL A 205 -12.63 -3.80 -1.27
CA VAL A 205 -13.70 -4.13 -2.21
C VAL A 205 -13.82 -3.07 -3.31
N VAL A 206 -13.66 -1.79 -2.93
CA VAL A 206 -13.74 -0.66 -3.87
C VAL A 206 -12.35 -0.22 -4.33
N LEU A 207 -11.41 -0.09 -3.38
CA LEU A 207 -10.10 0.49 -3.68
C LEU A 207 -9.20 -0.44 -4.50
N TYR A 208 -9.38 -1.76 -4.40
CA TYR A 208 -8.57 -2.70 -5.19
C TYR A 208 -8.86 -2.63 -6.69
N PRO A 209 -10.12 -2.78 -7.18
CA PRO A 209 -10.40 -2.63 -8.60
C PRO A 209 -10.11 -1.22 -9.11
N LEU A 210 -10.32 -0.19 -8.29
CA LEU A 210 -9.98 1.19 -8.65
C LEU A 210 -8.48 1.35 -8.87
N GLY A 211 -7.65 0.87 -7.94
CA GLY A 211 -6.19 0.97 -8.04
C GLY A 211 -5.64 0.22 -9.25
N VAL A 212 -6.10 -1.01 -9.47
CA VAL A 212 -5.69 -1.82 -10.63
C VAL A 212 -6.12 -1.17 -11.95
N SER A 213 -7.31 -0.55 -11.99
CA SER A 213 -7.78 0.17 -13.18
C SER A 213 -6.91 1.38 -13.48
N CYS A 214 -6.53 2.17 -12.47
CA CYS A 214 -5.62 3.30 -12.65
C CYS A 214 -4.20 2.87 -13.07
N GLU A 215 -3.71 1.72 -12.58
CA GLU A 215 -2.44 1.14 -13.02
C GLU A 215 -2.48 0.73 -14.50
N MET A 216 -3.54 0.03 -14.93
CA MET A 216 -3.74 -0.34 -16.33
C MET A 216 -3.88 0.89 -17.23
N TRP A 217 -4.64 1.89 -16.78
CA TRP A 217 -4.79 3.17 -17.47
C TRP A 217 -3.44 3.85 -17.66
N SER A 218 -2.60 3.83 -16.62
CA SER A 218 -1.26 4.42 -16.69
C SER A 218 -0.38 3.72 -17.74
N VAL A 219 -0.40 2.39 -17.77
CA VAL A 219 0.33 1.63 -18.80
C VAL A 219 -0.22 1.91 -20.20
N TRP A 220 -1.54 2.00 -20.34
CA TRP A 220 -2.21 2.26 -21.62
C TRP A 220 -1.87 3.64 -22.19
N CYS A 221 -1.91 4.69 -21.37
CA CYS A 221 -1.55 6.04 -21.79
C CYS A 221 -0.04 6.18 -22.07
N ALA A 222 0.81 5.40 -21.41
CA ALA A 222 2.25 5.39 -21.67
C ALA A 222 2.62 4.69 -23.01
N LEU A 223 1.82 3.75 -23.51
CA LEU A 223 2.14 2.96 -24.72
C LEU A 223 2.44 3.81 -25.97
N PRO A 224 1.62 4.79 -26.37
CA PRO A 224 1.94 5.66 -27.52
C PRO A 224 3.26 6.44 -27.35
N LEU A 225 3.62 6.78 -26.12
CA LEU A 225 4.83 7.55 -25.82
C LEU A 225 6.06 6.66 -25.85
N ILE A 226 5.98 5.45 -25.29
CA ILE A 226 7.01 4.41 -25.41
C ILE A 226 7.26 4.13 -26.90
N ARG A 227 6.18 4.06 -27.70
CA ARG A 227 6.29 3.86 -29.14
C ARG A 227 7.08 4.92 -29.86
N ARG A 228 6.76 6.19 -29.60
CA ARG A 228 7.35 7.37 -30.25
C ARG A 228 8.77 7.64 -29.79
N SER A 229 9.02 7.54 -28.49
CA SER A 229 10.34 7.78 -27.89
C SER A 229 11.33 6.64 -28.10
N GLY A 230 10.83 5.41 -28.34
CA GLY A 230 11.67 4.22 -28.36
C GLY A 230 12.30 3.91 -26.99
N PHE A 231 11.68 4.39 -25.91
CA PHE A 231 12.20 4.23 -24.55
C PHE A 231 12.41 2.75 -24.19
N LEU A 232 13.62 2.42 -23.74
CA LEU A 232 14.05 1.05 -23.41
C LEU A 232 13.80 0.03 -24.53
N ARG A 233 14.16 0.39 -25.77
CA ARG A 233 14.22 -0.54 -26.90
C ARG A 233 15.65 -0.95 -27.22
N VAL A 234 15.95 -2.23 -27.06
CA VAL A 234 17.19 -2.86 -27.50
C VAL A 234 16.89 -3.65 -28.77
N ARG A 235 17.36 -3.14 -29.91
CA ARG A 235 17.23 -3.78 -31.23
C ARG A 235 18.47 -4.61 -31.55
N MET A 236 18.29 -5.67 -32.32
CA MET A 236 19.42 -6.40 -32.89
C MET A 236 20.02 -5.63 -34.09
N PRO A 237 21.32 -5.84 -34.38
CA PRO A 237 22.27 -6.69 -33.64
C PRO A 237 22.86 -5.99 -32.40
N ASN A 238 22.86 -6.71 -31.28
CA ASN A 238 23.38 -6.32 -29.97
C ASN A 238 24.46 -7.34 -29.59
N ALA A 239 25.57 -6.92 -28.95
CA ALA A 239 26.65 -7.80 -28.48
C ALA A 239 26.18 -8.99 -27.61
N TRP A 240 25.06 -8.83 -26.91
CA TRP A 240 24.42 -9.84 -26.07
C TRP A 240 23.40 -10.72 -26.80
N ASN A 241 23.13 -10.47 -28.10
CA ASN A 241 22.13 -11.14 -28.93
C ASN A 241 20.72 -11.21 -28.28
N VAL A 242 20.33 -10.17 -27.55
CA VAL A 242 19.01 -10.04 -26.92
C VAL A 242 18.27 -8.85 -27.53
N ALA A 243 17.01 -9.06 -27.91
CA ALA A 243 16.06 -8.01 -28.24
C ALA A 243 15.13 -7.78 -27.05
N PHE A 244 14.95 -6.52 -26.63
CA PHE A 244 14.02 -6.15 -25.58
C PHE A 244 13.23 -4.93 -26.03
N ASP A 245 11.91 -5.01 -25.97
CA ASP A 245 11.02 -3.88 -26.22
C ASP A 245 10.09 -3.73 -25.03
N LEU A 246 10.17 -2.58 -24.37
CA LEU A 246 9.27 -2.23 -23.28
C LEU A 246 7.80 -2.26 -23.73
N GLU A 247 7.51 -1.98 -25.00
CA GLU A 247 6.15 -2.04 -25.54
C GLU A 247 5.54 -3.44 -25.43
N TRP A 248 6.29 -4.48 -25.82
CA TRP A 248 5.86 -5.88 -25.69
C TRP A 248 5.67 -6.29 -24.23
N LEU A 249 6.54 -5.78 -23.34
CA LEU A 249 6.37 -5.99 -21.91
C LEU A 249 5.08 -5.33 -21.39
N CYS A 250 4.78 -4.10 -21.79
CA CYS A 250 3.54 -3.41 -21.43
C CYS A 250 2.29 -4.18 -21.89
N TYR A 251 2.31 -4.76 -23.09
CA TYR A 251 1.24 -5.63 -23.56
C TYR A 251 1.09 -6.89 -22.72
N ALA A 252 2.20 -7.58 -22.41
CA ALA A 252 2.17 -8.76 -21.55
C ALA A 252 1.61 -8.43 -20.15
N VAL A 253 1.99 -7.28 -19.59
CA VAL A 253 1.47 -6.78 -18.31
C VAL A 253 -0.03 -6.51 -18.41
N LEU A 254 -0.50 -5.75 -19.41
CA LEU A 254 -1.93 -5.47 -19.61
C LEU A 254 -2.77 -6.74 -19.77
N CYS A 255 -2.27 -7.74 -20.49
CA CYS A 255 -2.93 -9.04 -20.63
C CYS A 255 -2.92 -9.86 -19.32
N GLY A 256 -1.87 -9.73 -18.51
CA GLY A 256 -1.73 -10.43 -17.23
C GLY A 256 -2.57 -9.84 -16.09
N TYR A 257 -2.94 -8.57 -16.17
CA TYR A 257 -3.72 -7.87 -15.14
C TYR A 257 -5.11 -8.47 -14.90
N PRO A 258 -5.97 -8.71 -15.91
CA PRO A 258 -7.29 -9.32 -15.70
C PRO A 258 -7.29 -10.69 -14.99
N PRO A 259 -6.48 -11.70 -15.40
CA PRO A 259 -6.44 -12.98 -14.70
C PRO A 259 -5.82 -12.86 -13.30
N GLY A 260 -4.83 -11.97 -13.12
CA GLY A 260 -4.23 -11.67 -11.83
C GLY A 260 -5.23 -11.06 -10.85
N LEU A 261 -5.99 -10.05 -11.30
CA LEU A 261 -7.04 -9.39 -10.54
C LEU A 261 -8.08 -10.39 -10.05
N TRP A 262 -8.61 -11.23 -10.95
CA TRP A 262 -9.60 -12.25 -10.59
C TRP A 262 -9.10 -13.19 -9.48
N ARG A 263 -7.89 -13.74 -9.64
CA ARG A 263 -7.32 -14.69 -8.68
C ARG A 263 -7.07 -14.06 -7.31
N MET A 264 -6.50 -12.86 -7.27
CA MET A 264 -6.18 -12.16 -6.02
C MET A 264 -7.43 -11.64 -5.32
N TYR A 265 -8.38 -11.08 -6.07
CA TYR A 265 -9.61 -10.54 -5.53
C TYR A 265 -10.48 -11.64 -4.88
N THR A 266 -10.67 -12.75 -5.57
CA THR A 266 -11.41 -13.91 -5.02
C THR A 266 -10.74 -14.48 -3.77
N HIS A 267 -9.40 -14.49 -3.73
CA HIS A 267 -8.66 -14.89 -2.53
C HIS A 267 -8.90 -13.93 -1.35
N MET A 268 -8.89 -12.61 -1.57
CA MET A 268 -9.17 -11.61 -0.52
C MET A 268 -10.63 -11.69 -0.01
N LEU A 269 -11.60 -11.97 -0.89
CA LEU A 269 -12.98 -12.23 -0.47
C LEU A 269 -13.08 -13.46 0.45
N ARG A 270 -12.36 -14.54 0.13
CA ARG A 270 -12.29 -15.72 1.01
C ARG A 270 -11.63 -15.38 2.34
N GLN A 271 -10.58 -14.55 2.34
CA GLN A 271 -9.94 -14.09 3.58
C GLN A 271 -10.88 -13.25 4.44
N ARG A 272 -11.68 -12.36 3.83
CA ARG A 272 -12.70 -11.57 4.53
C ARG A 272 -13.70 -12.46 5.25
N THR A 273 -14.29 -13.44 4.55
CA THR A 273 -15.25 -14.37 5.15
C THR A 273 -14.63 -15.16 6.31
N ARG A 274 -13.37 -15.58 6.19
CA ARG A 274 -12.67 -16.29 7.26
C ARG A 274 -12.42 -15.41 8.49
N HIS A 275 -11.92 -14.19 8.31
CA HIS A 275 -11.53 -13.34 9.44
C HIS A 275 -12.73 -12.64 10.10
N LEU A 276 -13.65 -12.09 9.32
CA LEU A 276 -14.83 -11.40 9.85
C LEU A 276 -15.92 -12.39 10.24
N GLY A 277 -16.14 -13.44 9.46
CA GLY A 277 -17.15 -14.47 9.74
C GLY A 277 -16.83 -15.29 10.98
N ALA A 278 -15.59 -15.77 11.13
CA ALA A 278 -15.21 -16.54 12.32
C ALA A 278 -15.21 -15.70 13.60
N ARG A 279 -14.92 -14.40 13.51
CA ARG A 279 -14.97 -13.48 14.67
C ARG A 279 -16.41 -13.21 15.11
N ARG A 280 -17.31 -12.94 14.15
CA ARG A 280 -18.75 -12.79 14.43
C ARG A 280 -19.33 -14.05 15.07
N GLN A 281 -18.96 -15.23 14.59
CA GLN A 281 -19.40 -16.49 15.17
C GLN A 281 -18.90 -16.67 16.62
N ARG A 282 -17.65 -16.28 16.92
CA ARG A 282 -17.11 -16.29 18.30
C ARG A 282 -17.83 -15.31 19.22
N GLU A 283 -18.18 -14.12 18.74
CA GLU A 283 -18.93 -13.12 19.51
C GLU A 283 -20.31 -13.64 19.90
N VAL A 284 -21.05 -14.23 18.94
CA VAL A 284 -22.36 -14.87 19.21
C VAL A 284 -22.24 -16.01 20.22
N LEU A 285 -21.22 -16.87 20.10
CA LEU A 285 -20.98 -17.96 21.04
C LEU A 285 -20.64 -17.44 22.45
N ASN A 286 -19.84 -16.37 22.55
CA ASN A 286 -19.49 -15.76 23.84
C ASN A 286 -20.70 -15.11 24.51
N GLU A 287 -21.58 -14.46 23.73
CA GLU A 287 -22.82 -13.87 24.22
C GLU A 287 -23.81 -14.94 24.67
N ALA A 288 -23.92 -16.05 23.93
CA ALA A 288 -24.71 -17.21 24.37
C ALA A 288 -24.15 -17.78 25.69
N ALA A 289 -22.83 -17.96 25.78
CA ALA A 289 -22.17 -18.50 26.98
C ALA A 289 -22.25 -17.57 28.21
N SER A 290 -22.33 -16.25 28.02
CA SER A 290 -22.52 -15.30 29.13
C SER A 290 -23.95 -15.34 29.65
N LYS A 291 -24.95 -15.41 28.75
CA LYS A 291 -26.36 -15.58 29.10
C LYS A 291 -26.61 -16.87 29.88
N THR A 292 -26.04 -18.00 29.43
CA THR A 292 -26.15 -19.28 30.14
C THR A 292 -25.51 -19.24 31.53
N ARG A 293 -24.34 -18.59 31.67
CA ARG A 293 -23.68 -18.41 32.98
C ARG A 293 -24.48 -17.52 33.93
N GLY A 294 -25.06 -16.43 33.42
CA GLY A 294 -25.95 -15.56 34.20
C GLY A 294 -27.15 -16.33 34.74
N ALA A 295 -27.87 -17.04 33.86
CA ALA A 295 -29.04 -17.85 34.23
C ALA A 295 -28.70 -18.94 35.27
N SER A 296 -27.56 -19.63 35.12
CA SER A 296 -27.11 -20.62 36.11
C SER A 296 -26.79 -20.00 37.48
N THR A 297 -26.27 -18.76 37.49
CA THR A 297 -25.90 -18.06 38.72
C THR A 297 -27.15 -17.59 39.48
N GLU A 298 -28.16 -17.10 38.77
CA GLU A 298 -29.46 -16.73 39.33
C GLU A 298 -30.22 -17.95 39.87
N ALA A 299 -30.26 -19.05 39.10
CA ALA A 299 -30.88 -20.30 39.56
C ALA A 299 -30.19 -20.87 40.81
N SER A 300 -28.87 -20.76 40.93
CA SER A 300 -28.13 -21.17 42.13
C SER A 300 -28.39 -20.27 43.33
N LYS A 301 -28.67 -18.97 43.14
CA LYS A 301 -29.06 -18.07 44.23
C LYS A 301 -30.49 -18.36 44.69
N ALA A 302 -31.42 -18.61 43.78
CA ALA A 302 -32.81 -18.93 44.09
C ALA A 302 -32.97 -20.24 44.87
N LYS A 303 -32.09 -21.23 44.67
CA LYS A 303 -32.08 -22.49 45.46
C LYS A 303 -31.45 -22.35 46.86
N ARG A 304 -30.76 -21.25 47.14
CA ARG A 304 -30.10 -20.97 48.44
C ARG A 304 -30.90 -19.99 49.31
N ALA A 305 -31.94 -19.39 48.77
CA ALA A 305 -32.94 -18.59 49.48
C ALA A 305 -34.12 -19.50 49.87
#